data_AF-A0A2R4N6E5-F1
#
_entry.id   AF-A0A2R4N6E5-F1
#
_cell.length_a   1.000
_cell.length_b   1.000
_cell.length_c   1.000
_cell.angle_alpha   90.00
_cell.angle_beta   90.00
_cell.angle_gamma   90.00
#
_symmetry.space_group_name_H-M   'P 1'
#
loop_
_entity.id
_entity.type
_entity.pdbx_description
1 polymer ?
#
loop_
_entity_poly.entity_id
_entity_poly.type
_entity_poly.pdbx_seq_one_letter_code
_entity_poly.pdbx_strand_id
1 'polypeptide(L)'
;LIEFMINRGMEVVEEYEPLRYPHATKIFVNGVWCGVHSDPKHLVSQVLDTRRKSYLQYEVSLVRDIRDREFKVFSDAGRVMRPVFTVQQEDDHESGIAKGALVLTKDLVNKLAKEQAEPPEDPSMKIGWEGLIRAGTIEYLDAEEEETAMICMTPEDLDLYRMQKAGYVVDDDNTDDPNRRLKTKTNPTTHMYTHCEIHPSMILGICASIIPFPDHNQSPRNTYQS
;
A
#
# COMPACT_ATOMS: atom_id res chain seq x y z
N LEU A 1 16.81 -13.78 -1.47
CA LEU A 1 16.65 -12.36 -1.09
C LEU A 1 17.96 -11.74 -0.57
N ILE A 2 18.65 -12.36 0.40
CA ILE A 2 19.93 -11.84 0.92
C ILE A 2 20.96 -11.66 -0.21
N GLU A 3 21.19 -12.69 -1.04
CA GLU A 3 22.09 -12.59 -2.19
C GLU A 3 21.70 -11.48 -3.18
N PHE A 4 20.40 -11.26 -3.38
CA PHE A 4 19.91 -10.15 -4.21
C PHE A 4 20.32 -8.80 -3.63
N MET A 5 20.21 -8.62 -2.31
CA MET A 5 20.63 -7.40 -1.63
C MET A 5 22.16 -7.22 -1.67
N ILE A 6 22.94 -8.30 -1.52
CA ILE A 6 24.41 -8.27 -1.63
C ILE A 6 24.82 -7.79 -3.03
N ASN A 7 24.23 -8.37 -4.08
CA ASN A 7 24.49 -7.98 -5.47
C ASN A 7 24.09 -6.53 -5.80
N ARG A 8 23.29 -5.88 -4.93
CA ARG A 8 22.87 -4.48 -5.06
C ARG A 8 23.64 -3.53 -4.13
N GLY A 9 24.69 -4.00 -3.47
CA GLY A 9 25.58 -3.17 -2.66
C GLY A 9 25.33 -3.22 -1.15
N MET A 10 24.59 -4.23 -0.66
CA MET A 10 24.57 -4.52 0.78
C MET A 10 25.92 -5.13 1.20
N GLU A 11 26.58 -4.51 2.17
CA GLU A 11 27.76 -5.06 2.83
C GLU A 11 27.32 -5.99 3.95
N VAL A 12 27.92 -7.18 4.05
CA VAL A 12 27.60 -8.15 5.11
C VAL A 12 28.11 -7.64 6.46
N VAL A 13 27.40 -8.01 7.54
CA VAL A 13 27.73 -7.53 8.89
C VAL A 13 29.17 -7.87 9.33
N GLU A 14 29.71 -8.98 8.83
CA GLU A 14 31.08 -9.43 9.13
C GLU A 14 32.16 -8.52 8.52
N GLU A 15 31.85 -7.85 7.42
CA GLU A 15 32.76 -6.94 6.71
C GLU A 15 32.52 -5.46 7.09
N TYR A 16 31.52 -5.20 7.93
CA TYR A 16 31.11 -3.86 8.29
C TYR A 16 32.05 -3.22 9.33
N GLU A 17 32.63 -2.09 8.96
CA GLU A 17 33.42 -1.24 9.87
C GLU A 17 32.61 0.01 10.30
N PRO A 18 32.18 0.12 11.57
CA PRO A 18 31.32 1.22 12.03
C PRO A 18 31.92 2.62 11.87
N LEU A 19 33.24 2.74 11.95
CA LEU A 19 33.95 4.01 11.82
C LEU A 19 33.95 4.52 10.37
N ARG A 20 33.86 3.61 9.39
CA ARG A 20 33.91 3.93 7.97
C ARG A 20 32.56 4.43 7.46
N TYR A 21 31.45 3.87 7.95
CA TYR A 21 30.09 4.24 7.54
C TYR A 21 29.14 4.44 8.74
N PRO A 22 29.33 5.51 9.54
CA PRO A 22 28.53 5.76 10.75
C PRO A 22 27.04 6.04 10.49
N HIS A 23 26.69 6.32 9.22
CA HIS A 23 25.33 6.62 8.79
C HIS A 23 24.68 5.56 7.91
N ALA A 24 25.30 4.38 7.77
CA ALA A 24 24.72 3.27 7.04
C ALA A 24 23.41 2.79 7.71
N THR A 25 22.48 2.32 6.87
CA THR A 25 21.23 1.72 7.32
C THR A 25 21.44 0.23 7.53
N LYS A 26 21.02 -0.27 8.69
CA LYS A 26 21.11 -1.70 9.04
C LYS A 26 20.00 -2.47 8.33
N ILE A 27 20.31 -3.68 7.89
CA ILE A 27 19.37 -4.55 7.19
C ILE A 27 19.12 -5.79 8.04
N PHE A 28 17.86 -5.99 8.42
CA PHE A 28 17.40 -7.12 9.21
C PHE A 28 16.51 -8.04 8.36
N VAL A 29 16.69 -9.34 8.51
CA VAL A 29 15.80 -10.35 7.92
C VAL A 29 15.34 -11.27 9.04
N ASN A 30 14.04 -11.31 9.33
CA ASN A 30 13.43 -12.08 10.42
C ASN A 30 14.14 -11.84 11.77
N GLY A 31 14.46 -10.58 12.07
CA GLY A 31 15.15 -10.16 13.29
C GLY A 31 16.67 -10.39 13.30
N VAL A 32 17.24 -11.06 12.30
CA VAL A 32 18.70 -11.25 12.18
C VAL A 32 19.31 -10.07 11.46
N TRP A 33 20.33 -9.43 12.07
CA TRP A 33 21.10 -8.38 11.41
C TRP A 33 22.03 -8.99 10.35
N CYS A 34 21.70 -8.81 9.08
CA CYS A 34 22.44 -9.41 7.96
C CYS A 34 23.56 -8.52 7.43
N GLY A 35 23.37 -7.20 7.47
CA GLY A 35 24.31 -6.29 6.83
C GLY A 35 23.92 -4.82 6.94
N VAL A 36 24.60 -3.99 6.17
CA VAL A 36 24.34 -2.56 6.08
C VAL A 36 24.31 -2.10 4.63
N HIS A 37 23.68 -0.96 4.39
CA HIS A 37 23.69 -0.31 3.08
C HIS A 37 23.82 1.21 3.24
N SER A 38 24.65 1.83 2.40
CA SER A 38 24.92 3.28 2.42
C SER A 38 23.78 4.09 1.77
N ASP A 39 23.19 3.59 0.70
CA ASP A 39 21.99 4.16 0.04
C ASP A 39 20.73 3.27 0.19
N PRO A 40 20.07 3.27 1.37
CA PRO A 40 18.89 2.45 1.59
C PRO A 40 17.71 2.82 0.71
N LYS A 41 17.61 4.07 0.21
CA LYS A 41 16.46 4.48 -0.61
C LYS A 41 16.44 3.69 -1.91
N HIS A 42 17.59 3.58 -2.55
CA HIS A 42 17.74 2.83 -3.79
C HIS A 42 17.50 1.32 -3.58
N LEU A 43 18.10 0.73 -2.53
CA LEU A 43 17.90 -0.69 -2.22
C LEU A 43 16.42 -1.01 -1.96
N VAL A 44 15.76 -0.23 -1.11
CA VAL A 44 14.34 -0.45 -0.73
C VAL A 44 13.43 -0.36 -1.95
N SER A 45 13.64 0.63 -2.83
CA SER A 45 12.88 0.77 -4.08
C SER A 45 13.02 -0.48 -4.97
N GLN A 46 14.23 -1.02 -5.10
CA GLN A 46 14.46 -2.23 -5.89
C GLN A 46 13.84 -3.48 -5.26
N VAL A 47 13.90 -3.64 -3.94
CA VAL A 47 13.27 -4.77 -3.25
C VAL A 47 11.74 -4.68 -3.34
N LEU A 48 11.16 -3.50 -3.17
CA LEU A 48 9.72 -3.28 -3.38
C LEU A 48 9.30 -3.60 -4.82
N ASP A 49 10.08 -3.19 -5.82
CA ASP A 49 9.81 -3.50 -7.22
C ASP A 49 9.81 -5.01 -7.49
N THR A 50 10.73 -5.77 -6.86
CA THR A 50 10.70 -7.24 -6.96
C THR A 50 9.44 -7.87 -6.35
N ARG A 51 8.86 -7.28 -5.30
CA ARG A 51 7.55 -7.69 -4.76
C ARG A 51 6.42 -7.38 -5.74
N ARG A 52 6.39 -6.17 -6.29
CA ARG A 52 5.35 -5.74 -7.25
C ARG A 52 5.35 -6.58 -8.53
N LYS A 53 6.53 -6.95 -9.01
CA LYS A 53 6.71 -7.85 -10.16
C LYS A 53 6.52 -9.33 -9.84
N SER A 54 6.10 -9.65 -8.61
CA SER A 54 5.84 -11.02 -8.14
C SER A 54 7.06 -11.96 -8.15
N TYR A 55 8.29 -11.41 -8.14
CA TYR A 55 9.50 -12.21 -7.91
C TYR A 55 9.67 -12.54 -6.42
N LEU A 56 9.22 -11.64 -5.56
CA LEU A 56 9.10 -11.86 -4.12
C LEU A 56 7.61 -12.13 -3.80
N GLN A 57 7.36 -13.06 -2.88
CA GLN A 57 5.99 -13.34 -2.43
C GLN A 57 5.37 -12.09 -1.81
N TYR A 58 4.09 -11.84 -2.10
CA TYR A 58 3.35 -10.68 -1.59
C TYR A 58 3.21 -10.70 -0.06
N GLU A 59 3.44 -11.85 0.58
CA GLU A 59 3.40 -12.03 2.04
C GLU A 59 4.67 -11.49 2.73
N VAL A 60 5.74 -11.21 1.99
CA VAL A 60 6.98 -10.68 2.55
C VAL A 60 6.80 -9.19 2.82
N SER A 61 7.02 -8.82 4.08
CA SER A 61 6.96 -7.44 4.56
C SER A 61 8.32 -6.77 4.50
N LEU A 62 8.31 -5.50 4.13
CA LEU A 62 9.43 -4.66 3.76
C LEU A 62 9.25 -3.30 4.46
N VAL A 63 9.78 -3.18 5.67
CA VAL A 63 9.62 -2.01 6.53
C VAL A 63 10.90 -1.18 6.55
N ARG A 64 10.82 0.10 6.19
CA ARG A 64 11.95 1.03 6.27
C ARG A 64 11.74 2.04 7.39
N ASP A 65 12.44 1.86 8.50
CA ASP A 65 12.51 2.86 9.57
C ASP A 65 13.62 3.89 9.28
N ILE A 66 13.19 5.10 8.92
CA ILE A 66 14.09 6.21 8.59
C ILE A 66 14.76 6.78 9.86
N ARG A 67 14.07 6.76 11.00
CA ARG A 67 14.58 7.34 12.26
C ARG A 67 15.67 6.46 12.86
N ASP A 68 15.41 5.17 12.94
CA ASP A 68 16.34 4.20 13.52
C ASP A 68 17.40 3.73 12.51
N ARG A 69 17.25 4.12 11.23
CA ARG A 69 18.12 3.72 10.12
C ARG A 69 18.16 2.19 10.00
N GLU A 70 16.97 1.61 9.91
CA GLU A 70 16.79 0.16 9.78
C GLU A 70 15.90 -0.16 8.58
N PHE A 71 16.26 -1.20 7.84
CA PHE A 71 15.40 -1.83 6.85
C PHE A 71 15.16 -3.26 7.32
N LYS A 72 13.90 -3.59 7.59
CA LYS A 72 13.48 -4.86 8.17
C LYS A 72 12.67 -5.62 7.13
N VAL A 73 13.02 -6.89 6.95
CA VAL A 73 12.32 -7.81 6.08
C VAL A 73 11.75 -8.94 6.94
N PHE A 74 10.45 -9.17 6.82
CA PHE A 74 9.77 -10.26 7.52
C PHE A 74 9.16 -11.23 6.51
N SER A 75 9.53 -12.49 6.64
CA SER A 75 9.03 -13.61 5.84
C SER A 75 8.48 -14.73 6.72
N ASP A 76 8.30 -14.47 8.00
CA ASP A 76 7.68 -15.38 8.96
C ASP A 76 6.16 -15.46 8.74
N ALA A 77 5.59 -16.57 9.18
CA ALA A 77 4.16 -16.82 9.11
C ALA A 77 3.44 -16.30 10.37
N GLY A 78 2.14 -16.05 10.24
CA GLY A 78 1.28 -15.63 11.36
C GLY A 78 1.02 -14.12 11.43
N ARG A 79 1.62 -13.34 10.54
CA ARG A 79 1.30 -11.91 10.37
C ARG A 79 -0.09 -11.74 9.77
N VAL A 80 -0.85 -10.80 10.33
CA VAL A 80 -2.14 -10.38 9.77
C VAL A 80 -1.86 -9.34 8.71
N MET A 81 -2.44 -9.53 7.53
CA MET A 81 -2.29 -8.62 6.41
C MET A 81 -3.65 -8.15 5.91
N ARG A 82 -3.70 -6.92 5.38
CA ARG A 82 -4.87 -6.36 4.72
C ARG A 82 -4.53 -5.90 3.31
N PRO A 83 -5.33 -6.27 2.29
CA PRO A 83 -5.11 -5.79 0.94
C PRO A 83 -5.58 -4.34 0.80
N VAL A 84 -4.77 -3.51 0.16
CA VAL A 84 -5.08 -2.11 -0.17
C VAL A 84 -4.70 -1.81 -1.61
N PHE A 85 -5.30 -0.78 -2.21
CA PHE A 85 -4.89 -0.32 -3.52
C PHE A 85 -3.58 0.45 -3.45
N THR A 86 -2.72 0.23 -4.43
CA THR A 86 -1.44 0.95 -4.54
C THR A 86 -1.64 2.30 -5.21
N VAL A 87 -1.00 3.34 -4.67
CA VAL A 87 -0.94 4.68 -5.26
C VAL A 87 0.42 4.87 -5.92
N GLN A 88 0.40 5.41 -7.14
CA GLN A 88 1.60 5.69 -7.90
C GLN A 88 2.38 6.86 -7.26
N GLN A 89 3.60 6.60 -6.79
CA GLN A 89 4.40 7.59 -6.04
C GLN A 89 5.35 8.43 -6.91
N GLU A 90 5.71 7.90 -8.08
CA GLU A 90 6.62 8.54 -9.04
C GLU A 90 5.94 8.58 -10.41
N ASP A 91 6.30 9.54 -11.26
CA ASP A 91 5.71 9.59 -12.60
C ASP A 91 6.18 8.38 -13.40
N ASP A 92 5.24 7.54 -13.82
CA ASP A 92 5.52 6.38 -14.65
C ASP A 92 5.20 6.72 -16.11
N HIS A 93 6.26 6.99 -16.86
CA HIS A 93 6.16 7.31 -18.28
C HIS A 93 5.81 6.08 -19.15
N GLU A 94 5.99 4.86 -18.66
CA GLU A 94 5.66 3.63 -19.40
C GLU A 94 4.16 3.32 -19.31
N SER A 95 3.58 3.37 -18.11
CA SER A 95 2.15 3.13 -17.92
C SER A 95 1.28 4.36 -18.19
N GLY A 96 1.86 5.56 -18.17
CA GLY A 96 1.14 6.82 -18.32
C GLY A 96 0.32 7.20 -17.08
N ILE A 97 0.51 6.49 -15.96
CA ILE A 97 -0.18 6.76 -14.69
C ILE A 97 0.51 7.94 -14.00
N ALA A 98 -0.25 9.01 -13.79
CA ALA A 98 0.26 10.20 -13.12
C ALA A 98 0.58 9.92 -11.64
N LYS A 99 1.60 10.61 -11.11
CA LYS A 99 1.88 10.60 -9.68
C LYS A 99 0.65 10.99 -8.85
N GLY A 100 0.40 10.24 -7.78
CA GLY A 100 -0.73 10.40 -6.88
C GLY A 100 -2.05 9.78 -7.38
N ALA A 101 -2.04 9.07 -8.52
CA ALA A 101 -3.18 8.32 -9.00
C ALA A 101 -3.14 6.86 -8.53
N LEU A 102 -4.29 6.18 -8.56
CA LEU A 102 -4.35 4.74 -8.33
C LEU A 102 -3.67 3.99 -9.47
N VAL A 103 -2.98 2.91 -9.14
CA VAL A 103 -2.48 1.95 -10.13
C VAL A 103 -3.65 1.20 -10.80
N LEU A 104 -4.77 1.04 -10.10
CA LEU A 104 -6.00 0.46 -10.64
C LEU A 104 -6.60 1.36 -11.73
N THR A 105 -6.62 0.88 -12.97
CA THR A 105 -7.24 1.59 -14.10
C THR A 105 -8.64 1.08 -14.40
N LYS A 106 -9.46 1.91 -15.06
CA LYS A 106 -10.79 1.49 -15.54
C LYS A 106 -10.72 0.34 -16.53
N ASP A 107 -9.64 0.22 -17.30
CA ASP A 107 -9.43 -0.90 -18.21
C ASP A 107 -9.31 -2.23 -17.47
N LEU A 108 -8.59 -2.27 -16.33
CA LEU A 108 -8.51 -3.46 -15.49
C LEU A 108 -9.87 -3.81 -14.88
N VAL A 109 -10.61 -2.81 -14.40
CA VAL A 109 -11.96 -3.02 -13.84
C VAL A 109 -12.92 -3.57 -14.91
N ASN A 110 -12.90 -3.02 -16.12
CA ASN A 110 -13.73 -3.49 -17.23
C ASN A 110 -13.34 -4.89 -17.69
N LYS A 111 -12.05 -5.23 -17.68
CA LYS A 111 -11.57 -6.60 -17.95
C LYS A 111 -12.12 -7.59 -16.92
N LEU A 112 -12.08 -7.26 -15.63
CA LEU A 112 -12.62 -8.11 -14.56
C LEU A 112 -14.14 -8.25 -14.66
N ALA A 113 -14.87 -7.17 -14.96
CA ALA A 113 -16.31 -7.21 -15.17
C ALA A 113 -16.68 -8.09 -16.37
N LYS A 114 -15.91 -8.01 -17.47
CA LYS A 114 -16.07 -8.87 -18.63
C LYS A 114 -15.79 -10.34 -18.28
N GLU A 115 -14.69 -10.62 -17.58
CA GLU A 115 -14.35 -11.96 -17.12
C GLU A 115 -15.43 -12.57 -16.22
N GLN A 116 -16.09 -11.74 -15.39
CA GLN A 116 -17.20 -12.19 -14.55
C GLN A 116 -18.47 -12.50 -15.35
N ALA A 117 -18.78 -11.69 -16.36
CA ALA A 117 -19.95 -11.88 -17.22
C ALA A 117 -19.76 -13.02 -18.24
N GLU A 118 -18.55 -13.13 -18.79
CA GLU A 118 -18.12 -14.10 -19.79
C GLU A 118 -16.88 -14.85 -19.26
N PRO A 119 -17.06 -15.83 -18.36
CA PRO A 119 -15.93 -16.59 -17.83
C PRO A 119 -15.19 -17.32 -18.94
N PRO A 120 -13.86 -17.21 -19.04
CA PRO A 120 -13.08 -17.96 -20.02
C PRO A 120 -13.23 -19.46 -19.79
N GLU A 121 -13.20 -20.24 -20.88
CA GLU A 121 -13.28 -21.71 -20.83
C GLU A 121 -12.13 -22.32 -20.02
N ASP A 122 -10.95 -21.71 -20.11
CA ASP A 122 -9.79 -22.06 -19.30
C ASP A 122 -9.68 -21.12 -18.08
N PRO A 123 -9.83 -21.65 -16.84
CA PRO A 123 -9.66 -20.87 -15.62
C PRO A 123 -8.29 -20.21 -15.48
N SER A 124 -7.24 -20.72 -16.12
CA SER A 124 -5.89 -20.15 -16.06
C SER A 124 -5.76 -18.81 -16.78
N MET A 125 -6.67 -18.51 -17.70
CA MET A 125 -6.73 -17.24 -18.42
C MET A 125 -7.40 -16.12 -17.61
N LYS A 126 -7.97 -16.46 -16.45
CA LYS A 126 -8.55 -15.48 -15.54
C LYS A 126 -7.47 -14.59 -14.94
N ILE A 127 -7.69 -13.29 -15.01
CA ILE A 127 -6.90 -12.32 -14.26
C ILE A 127 -7.28 -12.51 -12.78
N GLY A 128 -8.57 -12.42 -12.47
CA GLY A 128 -9.08 -12.52 -11.11
C GLY A 128 -8.31 -11.63 -10.11
N TRP A 129 -8.32 -12.05 -8.85
CA TRP A 129 -7.61 -11.34 -7.77
C TRP A 129 -6.09 -11.45 -7.90
N GLU A 130 -5.58 -12.64 -8.21
CA GLU A 130 -4.13 -12.86 -8.36
C GLU A 130 -3.51 -11.98 -9.44
N GLY A 131 -4.22 -11.77 -10.55
CA GLY A 131 -3.78 -10.90 -11.63
C GLY A 131 -3.69 -9.43 -11.21
N LEU A 132 -4.55 -8.96 -10.30
CA LEU A 132 -4.42 -7.62 -9.73
C LEU A 132 -3.20 -7.48 -8.82
N ILE A 133 -2.89 -8.50 -8.02
CA ILE A 133 -1.65 -8.55 -7.21
C ILE A 133 -0.44 -8.52 -8.15
N ARG A 134 -0.43 -9.36 -9.20
CA ARG A 134 0.67 -9.44 -10.18
C ARG A 134 0.82 -8.15 -10.99
N ALA A 135 -0.26 -7.42 -11.21
CA ALA A 135 -0.23 -6.09 -11.83
C ALA A 135 0.25 -4.98 -10.86
N GLY A 136 0.59 -5.31 -9.60
CA GLY A 136 0.99 -4.33 -8.59
C GLY A 136 -0.14 -3.38 -8.18
N THR A 137 -1.38 -3.70 -8.53
CA THR A 137 -2.55 -2.86 -8.28
C THR A 137 -3.00 -2.96 -6.82
N ILE A 138 -2.83 -4.13 -6.23
CA ILE A 138 -3.11 -4.42 -4.83
C ILE A 138 -1.83 -4.86 -4.15
N GLU A 139 -1.57 -4.30 -2.97
CA GLU A 139 -0.52 -4.72 -2.06
C GLU A 139 -1.13 -5.21 -0.75
N TYR A 140 -0.55 -6.26 -0.19
CA TYR A 140 -0.88 -6.73 1.16
C TYR A 140 0.03 -5.99 2.13
N LEU A 141 -0.58 -5.25 3.06
CA LEU A 141 0.14 -4.58 4.14
C LEU A 141 -0.07 -5.34 5.43
N ASP A 142 1.02 -5.63 6.13
CA ASP A 142 0.95 -6.04 7.52
C ASP A 142 0.92 -4.83 8.47
N ALA A 143 0.71 -5.10 9.75
CA ALA A 143 0.61 -4.07 10.78
C ALA A 143 1.90 -3.24 10.94
N GLU A 144 3.08 -3.81 10.66
CA GLU A 144 4.34 -3.07 10.78
C GLU A 144 4.60 -2.18 9.56
N GLU A 145 4.27 -2.64 8.34
CA GLU A 145 4.32 -1.82 7.14
C GLU A 145 3.34 -0.65 7.21
N GLU A 146 2.17 -0.87 7.80
CA GLU A 146 1.12 0.14 7.95
C GLU A 146 1.61 1.39 8.69
N GLU A 147 2.49 1.25 9.69
CA GLU A 147 3.09 2.37 10.44
C GLU A 147 3.94 3.31 9.54
N THR A 148 4.40 2.81 8.40
CA THR A 148 5.19 3.58 7.43
C THR A 148 4.38 4.02 6.20
N ALA A 149 3.13 3.56 6.08
CA ALA A 149 2.26 3.86 4.95
C ALA A 149 1.39 5.11 5.21
N MET A 150 1.01 5.79 4.13
CA MET A 150 0.04 6.88 4.16
C MET A 150 -1.16 6.47 3.30
N ILE A 151 -2.27 6.16 3.95
CA ILE A 151 -3.44 5.54 3.31
C ILE A 151 -4.58 6.56 3.24
N CYS A 152 -5.12 6.81 2.04
CA CYS A 152 -6.35 7.58 1.89
C CYS A 152 -7.59 6.67 1.97
N MET A 153 -8.73 7.23 2.38
CA MET A 153 -9.94 6.45 2.63
C MET A 153 -10.76 6.19 1.36
N THR A 154 -10.74 7.16 0.43
CA THR A 154 -11.51 7.08 -0.81
C THR A 154 -10.68 7.53 -2.02
N PRO A 155 -10.95 7.01 -3.23
CA PRO A 155 -10.30 7.48 -4.45
C PRO A 155 -10.50 8.98 -4.69
N GLU A 156 -11.64 9.55 -4.28
CA GLU A 156 -11.87 10.99 -4.43
C GLU A 156 -10.87 11.81 -3.61
N ASP A 157 -10.40 11.31 -2.46
CA ASP A 157 -9.39 11.99 -1.65
C ASP A 157 -8.07 12.16 -2.42
N LEU A 158 -7.74 11.24 -3.34
CA LEU A 158 -6.56 11.34 -4.22
C LEU A 158 -6.74 12.41 -5.29
N ASP A 159 -7.94 12.53 -5.86
CA ASP A 159 -8.22 13.59 -6.83
C ASP A 159 -8.15 14.97 -6.19
N LEU A 160 -8.73 15.12 -4.98
CA LEU A 160 -8.62 16.36 -4.20
C LEU A 160 -7.16 16.67 -3.85
N TYR A 161 -6.39 15.65 -3.44
CA TYR A 161 -4.96 15.78 -3.19
C TYR A 161 -4.20 16.28 -4.43
N ARG A 162 -4.48 15.73 -5.61
CA ARG A 162 -3.84 16.15 -6.88
C ARG A 162 -4.23 17.58 -7.25
N MET A 163 -5.51 17.95 -7.11
CA MET A 163 -5.99 19.31 -7.35
C MET A 163 -5.32 20.31 -6.41
N GLN A 164 -5.23 19.98 -5.12
CA GLN A 164 -4.57 20.81 -4.12
C GLN A 164 -3.08 21.00 -4.42
N LYS A 165 -2.37 19.95 -4.85
CA LYS A 165 -0.96 20.03 -5.26
C LYS A 165 -0.75 20.83 -6.54
N ALA A 166 -1.75 20.86 -7.44
CA ALA A 166 -1.75 21.73 -8.61
C ALA A 166 -2.13 23.19 -8.28
N GLY A 167 -2.45 23.50 -7.02
CA GLY A 167 -2.76 24.86 -6.56
C GLY A 167 -4.22 25.27 -6.72
N TYR A 168 -5.12 24.34 -7.04
CA TYR A 168 -6.55 24.61 -7.06
C TYR A 168 -7.09 24.69 -5.63
N VAL A 169 -7.90 25.72 -5.37
CA VAL A 169 -8.67 25.82 -4.12
C VAL A 169 -9.85 24.85 -4.27
N VAL A 170 -9.80 23.77 -3.52
CA VAL A 170 -10.91 22.83 -3.41
C VAL A 170 -11.88 23.42 -2.40
N ASP A 171 -12.98 24.00 -2.89
CA ASP A 171 -14.07 24.44 -2.01
C ASP A 171 -14.89 23.21 -1.61
N ASP A 172 -14.90 22.91 -0.32
CA ASP A 172 -15.76 21.85 0.23
C ASP A 172 -17.13 22.45 0.55
N ASP A 173 -17.74 23.08 -0.45
CA ASP A 173 -19.07 23.66 -0.31
C ASP A 173 -20.07 22.50 -0.25
N ASN A 174 -20.54 22.22 0.97
CA ASN A 174 -21.56 21.22 1.27
C ASN A 174 -22.97 21.69 0.84
N THR A 175 -23.06 22.72 -0.02
CA THR A 175 -24.32 23.33 -0.45
C THR A 175 -25.14 22.41 -1.34
N ASP A 176 -24.46 21.56 -2.12
CA ASP A 176 -25.12 20.72 -3.13
C ASP A 176 -25.75 19.46 -2.54
N ASP A 177 -25.33 19.03 -1.34
CA ASP A 177 -25.94 17.92 -0.61
C ASP A 177 -25.79 18.09 0.92
N PRO A 178 -26.78 18.73 1.58
CA PRO A 178 -26.70 19.03 3.00
C PRO A 178 -26.83 17.80 3.91
N ASN A 179 -27.27 16.65 3.39
CA ASN A 179 -27.47 15.42 4.17
C ASN A 179 -26.26 14.48 4.12
N ARG A 180 -25.23 14.80 3.34
CA ARG A 180 -24.03 13.96 3.23
C ARG A 180 -23.23 13.98 4.52
N ARG A 181 -22.52 12.88 4.78
CA ARG A 181 -21.54 12.81 5.87
C ARG A 181 -20.45 13.86 5.65
N LEU A 182 -20.15 14.64 6.69
CA LEU A 182 -19.02 15.56 6.71
C LEU A 182 -17.70 14.79 6.51
N LYS A 183 -16.98 15.14 5.45
CA LYS A 183 -15.63 14.62 5.20
C LYS A 183 -14.61 15.41 6.02
N THR A 184 -13.55 14.73 6.45
CA THR A 184 -12.40 15.40 7.05
C THR A 184 -11.66 16.16 5.96
N LYS A 185 -11.36 17.45 6.19
CA LYS A 185 -10.57 18.25 5.25
C LYS A 185 -9.18 17.64 5.07
N THR A 186 -8.74 17.52 3.82
CA THR A 186 -7.41 17.03 3.48
C THR A 186 -6.36 17.94 4.09
N ASN A 187 -5.41 17.37 4.83
CA ASN A 187 -4.35 18.16 5.45
C ASN A 187 -3.43 18.74 4.36
N PRO A 188 -3.26 20.07 4.27
CA PRO A 188 -2.37 20.68 3.28
C PRO A 188 -0.91 20.21 3.38
N THR A 189 -0.48 19.78 4.57
CA THR A 189 0.88 19.30 4.82
C THR A 189 1.08 17.83 4.42
N THR A 190 0.05 17.12 3.96
CA THR A 190 0.20 15.77 3.45
C THR A 190 1.17 15.79 2.26
N HIS A 191 2.29 15.06 2.41
CA HIS A 191 3.33 15.04 1.40
C HIS A 191 2.96 14.15 0.21
N MET A 192 2.48 12.92 0.47
CA MET A 192 2.11 11.95 -0.56
C MET A 192 1.34 10.78 0.06
N TYR A 193 0.33 10.26 -0.63
CA TYR A 193 -0.31 8.98 -0.30
C TYR A 193 0.45 7.82 -0.94
N THR A 194 0.58 6.71 -0.21
CA THR A 194 1.23 5.49 -0.70
C THR A 194 0.21 4.44 -1.13
N HIS A 195 -0.95 4.41 -0.47
CA HIS A 195 -2.03 3.46 -0.74
C HIS A 195 -3.41 4.13 -0.58
N CYS A 196 -4.45 3.42 -1.04
CA CYS A 196 -5.85 3.77 -0.84
C CYS A 196 -6.59 2.56 -0.30
N GLU A 197 -7.49 2.79 0.65
CA GLU A 197 -8.41 1.77 1.14
C GLU A 197 -9.28 1.23 0.00
N ILE A 198 -9.56 -0.08 -0.01
CA ILE A 198 -10.44 -0.66 -1.02
C ILE A 198 -11.87 -0.18 -0.79
N HIS A 199 -12.34 -0.34 0.44
CA HIS A 199 -13.60 0.23 0.91
C HIS A 199 -13.63 0.25 2.44
N PRO A 200 -14.00 1.37 3.10
CA PRO A 200 -13.98 1.47 4.56
C PRO A 200 -14.84 0.44 5.30
N SER A 201 -15.85 -0.15 4.66
CA SER A 201 -16.68 -1.20 5.28
C SER A 201 -15.93 -2.51 5.51
N MET A 202 -14.79 -2.74 4.84
CA MET A 202 -14.00 -3.97 4.99
C MET A 202 -13.29 -4.07 6.35
N ILE A 203 -13.37 -3.02 7.18
CA ILE A 203 -12.97 -3.08 8.59
C ILE A 203 -13.94 -3.93 9.45
N LEU A 204 -15.16 -4.14 8.96
CA LEU A 204 -16.20 -4.86 9.71
C LEU A 204 -15.98 -6.37 9.63
N GLY A 205 -16.13 -7.05 10.76
CA GLY A 205 -16.22 -8.50 10.79
C GLY A 205 -17.54 -9.02 10.20
N ILE A 206 -17.63 -10.34 10.01
CA ILE A 206 -18.78 -11.00 9.37
C ILE A 206 -20.11 -10.61 10.05
N CYS A 207 -20.20 -10.66 11.37
CA CYS A 207 -21.44 -10.32 12.09
C CYS A 207 -21.77 -8.82 12.04
N ALA A 208 -20.77 -7.94 12.03
CA ALA A 208 -21.02 -6.51 11.92
C ALA A 208 -21.44 -6.10 10.48
N SER A 209 -20.99 -6.86 9.47
CA SER A 209 -21.31 -6.60 8.04
C SER A 209 -22.78 -6.85 7.67
N ILE A 210 -23.52 -7.60 8.49
CA ILE A 210 -24.96 -7.86 8.29
C ILE A 210 -25.86 -6.84 8.98
N ILE A 211 -25.28 -5.94 9.80
CA ILE A 211 -26.04 -4.89 10.48
C ILE A 211 -26.37 -3.81 9.44
N PRO A 212 -27.65 -3.48 9.20
CA PRO A 212 -28.01 -2.40 8.30
C PRO A 212 -27.57 -1.06 8.90
N PHE A 213 -26.89 -0.24 8.10
CA PHE A 213 -26.38 1.09 8.48
C PHE A 213 -25.61 1.10 9.82
N PRO A 214 -24.53 0.31 9.95
CA PRO A 214 -23.80 0.16 11.21
C PRO A 214 -23.15 1.48 11.65
N ASP A 215 -22.86 2.37 10.71
CA ASP A 215 -22.33 3.72 10.90
C ASP A 215 -23.36 4.72 11.45
N HIS A 216 -24.66 4.40 11.39
CA HIS A 216 -25.76 5.22 11.91
C HIS A 216 -26.25 4.76 13.29
N ASN A 217 -25.60 3.77 13.88
CA ASN A 217 -25.98 3.20 15.16
C ASN A 217 -25.01 3.60 16.27
N GLN A 218 -25.50 3.59 17.51
CA GLN A 218 -24.63 3.78 18.66
C GLN A 218 -23.66 2.60 18.78
N SER A 219 -22.36 2.85 18.88
CA SER A 219 -21.31 1.81 18.87
C SER A 219 -21.62 0.58 19.76
N PRO A 220 -21.99 0.72 21.04
CA PRO A 220 -22.44 -0.41 21.88
C PRO A 220 -23.55 -1.29 21.29
N ARG A 221 -24.50 -0.72 20.52
CA ARG A 221 -25.60 -1.46 19.91
C ARG A 221 -25.14 -2.36 18.78
N ASN A 222 -24.11 -1.95 18.03
CA ASN A 222 -23.48 -2.81 17.04
C ASN A 222 -22.83 -4.03 17.71
N THR A 223 -22.19 -3.82 18.88
CA THR A 223 -21.58 -4.91 19.65
C THR A 223 -22.62 -5.92 20.14
N TYR A 224 -23.81 -5.48 20.56
CA TYR A 224 -24.86 -6.41 21.00
C TYR A 224 -25.46 -7.26 19.88
N GLN A 225 -25.38 -6.79 18.64
CA GLN A 225 -25.94 -7.46 17.47
C GLN A 225 -24.92 -8.36 16.74
N SER A 226 -23.63 -8.17 17.02
CA SER A 226 -22.51 -8.89 16.42
C SER A 226 -22.23 -10.24 17.09
#